data_AF-A0A090TGN3-F1
#
_entry.id   AF-A0A090TGN3-F1
#
_cell.length_a   1.000
_cell.length_b   1.000
_cell.length_c   1.000
_cell.angle_alpha   90.00
_cell.angle_beta   90.00
_cell.angle_gamma   90.00
#
_symmetry.space_group_name_H-M   'P 1'
#
loop_
_entity.id
_entity.type
_entity.pdbx_description
1 polymer ?
#
loop_
_entity_poly.entity_id
_entity_poly.type
_entity_poly.pdbx_seq_one_letter_code
_entity_poly.pdbx_strand_id
1 'polypeptide(L)' 'MTLNRDSIKIVASDLDGTLLAPDHLLSANSKQTLKELHAKGYTFIFATGRHHVDVAGIRESVGIPAI' A
#
# COMPACT_ATOMS: atom_id res chain seq x y z
N MET A 1 14.80 17.36 20.51
CA MET A 1 15.06 16.49 19.34
C MET A 1 13.89 16.69 18.39
N THR A 2 14.03 17.61 17.43
CA THR A 2 12.95 17.97 16.52
C THR A 2 12.91 16.92 15.42
N LEU A 3 11.81 16.16 15.32
CA LEU A 3 11.59 15.25 14.19
C LEU A 3 11.54 16.09 12.92
N ASN A 4 12.54 15.95 12.05
CA ASN A 4 12.55 16.55 10.73
C ASN A 4 11.42 15.88 9.92
N ARG A 5 10.25 16.52 9.85
CA ARG A 5 9.04 15.97 9.19
C ARG A 5 9.28 15.62 7.72
N ASP A 6 10.28 16.23 7.09
CA ASP A 6 10.72 15.95 5.70
C ASP A 6 11.20 14.51 5.45
N SER A 7 11.42 13.68 6.48
CA SER A 7 11.95 12.32 6.30
C SER A 7 10.95 11.19 6.54
N ILE A 8 9.68 11.46 6.85
CA ILE A 8 8.67 10.41 7.01
C ILE A 8 8.01 10.14 5.66
N LYS A 9 8.39 9.02 5.02
CA LYS A 9 7.80 8.55 3.76
C LYS A 9 7.07 7.22 3.96
N ILE A 10 6.07 7.23 4.84
CA ILE A 10 5.24 6.04 5.11
C ILE A 10 3.79 6.38 4.77
N VAL A 11 3.14 5.46 4.05
CA VAL A 11 1.69 5.46 3.82
C VAL A 11 1.16 4.14 4.35
N ALA A 12 0.21 4.20 5.28
CA ALA A 12 -0.47 3.02 5.79
C ALA A 12 -1.95 3.11 5.39
N SER A 13 -2.49 2.04 4.81
CA SER A 13 -3.89 1.97 4.40
C SER A 13 -4.49 0.61 4.73
N ASP A 14 -5.74 0.63 5.18
CA ASP A 14 -6.57 -0.58 5.18
C ASP A 14 -6.90 -1.01 3.73
N LEU A 15 -7.33 -2.26 3.58
CA LEU A 15 -7.71 -2.88 2.31
C LEU A 15 -9.21 -2.77 2.06
N ASP A 16 -10.01 -3.44 2.87
CA ASP A 16 -11.44 -3.65 2.61
C ASP A 16 -12.25 -2.40 2.89
N GLY A 17 -13.07 -2.00 1.92
CA GLY A 17 -13.84 -0.75 2.02
C GLY A 17 -13.00 0.53 1.99
N THR A 18 -11.68 0.43 1.74
CA THR A 18 -10.75 1.56 1.64
C THR A 18 -9.95 1.53 0.34
N LEU A 19 -8.95 0.64 0.23
CA LEU A 19 -8.03 0.59 -0.91
C LEU A 19 -8.56 -0.30 -2.04
N LEU A 20 -9.25 -1.39 -1.67
CA LEU A 20 -9.89 -2.29 -2.61
C LEU A 20 -11.26 -1.74 -3.03
N ALA A 21 -11.58 -1.88 -4.31
CA ALA A 21 -12.92 -1.65 -4.82
C ALA A 21 -13.89 -2.71 -4.27
N PRO A 22 -15.22 -2.55 -4.46
CA PRO A 22 -16.21 -3.48 -3.93
C PRO A 22 -16.07 -4.94 -4.41
N ASP A 23 -15.36 -5.17 -5.52
CA ASP A 23 -15.00 -6.49 -6.03
C ASP A 23 -13.75 -7.10 -5.34
N HIS A 24 -13.25 -6.44 -4.30
CA HIS A 24 -12.01 -6.76 -3.58
C HIS A 24 -10.75 -6.73 -4.46
N LEU A 25 -10.79 -6.01 -5.58
CA LEU A 25 -9.66 -5.80 -6.46
C LEU A 25 -9.14 -4.36 -6.35
N LEU A 26 -7.86 -4.19 -6.67
CA LEU A 26 -7.30 -2.87 -6.86
C LEU A 26 -7.71 -2.31 -8.22
N SER A 27 -8.32 -1.13 -8.21
CA SER A 27 -8.58 -0.37 -9.43
C SER A 27 -7.28 -0.04 -10.16
N ALA A 28 -7.36 0.20 -11.48
CA ALA A 28 -6.21 0.64 -12.26
C ALA A 28 -5.56 1.91 -11.69
N ASN A 29 -6.38 2.84 -11.19
CA ASN A 29 -5.90 4.06 -10.54
C ASN A 29 -5.13 3.76 -9.24
N SER A 30 -5.69 2.93 -8.35
CA SER A 30 -5.03 2.55 -7.10
C SER A 30 -3.68 1.87 -7.37
N LYS A 31 -3.61 0.97 -8.38
CA LYS A 31 -2.36 0.33 -8.79
C LYS A 31 -1.32 1.35 -9.27
N GLN A 32 -1.73 2.33 -10.07
CA GLN A 32 -0.84 3.37 -10.57
C GLN A 32 -0.33 4.27 -9.43
N THR A 33 -1.22 4.71 -8.53
CA THR A 33 -0.84 5.51 -7.36
C THR A 33 0.18 4.79 -6.47
N LEU A 34 -0.05 3.50 -6.20
CA LEU A 34 0.85 2.68 -5.40
C LEU A 34 2.26 2.58 -6.02
N LYS A 35 2.35 2.40 -7.35
CA LYS A 35 3.63 2.38 -8.08
C LYS A 35 4.36 3.73 -8.00
N GLU A 36 3.63 4.83 -8.14
CA GLU A 36 4.20 6.18 -8.03
C GLU A 36 4.71 6.50 -6.62
N LEU A 37 3.97 6.09 -5.59
CA LEU A 37 4.40 6.20 -4.20
C LEU A 37 5.71 5.44 -3.98
N HIS A 38 5.78 4.19 -4.45
CA HIS A 38 7.00 3.39 -4.39
C HIS A 38 8.16 4.07 -5.13
N ALA A 39 7.95 4.58 -6.35
CA ALA A 39 8.97 5.28 -7.14
C ALA A 39 9.47 6.58 -6.46
N LYS A 40 8.62 7.25 -5.66
CA LYS A 40 8.99 8.43 -4.86
C LYS A 40 9.71 8.08 -3.54
N GLY A 41 9.93 6.80 -3.28
CA GLY A 41 10.59 6.28 -2.08
C GLY A 41 9.68 6.20 -0.87
N TYR A 42 8.35 6.09 -1.07
CA TYR A 42 7.42 5.81 0.02
C TYR A 42 7.36 4.32 0.31
N THR A 43 7.40 4.02 1.60
CA THR A 43 7.03 2.72 2.16
C THR A 43 5.51 2.64 2.27
N PHE A 44 4.90 1.65 1.62
CA PHE A 44 3.47 1.40 1.75
C PHE A 44 3.21 0.21 2.67
N ILE A 45 2.35 0.39 3.67
CA ILE A 45 1.99 -0.60 4.68
C ILE A 45 0.51 -0.94 4.54
N PHE A 46 0.21 -2.23 4.43
CA PHE A 46 -1.17 -2.72 4.47
C PHE A 46 -1.59 -2.90 5.93
N ALA A 47 -2.51 -2.06 6.40
CA ALA A 47 -3.04 -2.07 7.76
C ALA A 47 -4.37 -2.82 7.81
N THR A 48 -4.31 -4.14 7.61
CA THR A 48 -5.50 -4.99 7.42
C THR A 48 -5.53 -6.15 8.40
N GLY A 49 -6.74 -6.63 8.72
CA GLY A 49 -6.96 -7.89 9.44
C GLY A 49 -6.94 -9.13 8.55
N ARG A 50 -6.80 -8.98 7.22
CA ARG A 50 -6.69 -10.12 6.30
C ARG A 50 -5.49 -11.01 6.63
N HIS A 51 -5.62 -12.30 6.30
CA HIS A 51 -4.53 -13.23 6.47
C HIS A 51 -3.35 -12.83 5.57
N HIS A 52 -2.12 -12.97 6.07
CA HIS A 52 -0.91 -12.49 5.37
C HIS A 52 -0.74 -13.10 3.96
N VAL A 53 -1.29 -14.30 3.73
CA VAL A 53 -1.31 -14.98 2.43
C VAL A 53 -2.15 -14.21 1.41
N ASP A 54 -3.31 -13.69 1.80
CA ASP A 54 -4.17 -12.90 0.92
C ASP A 54 -3.51 -11.56 0.56
N VAL A 55 -2.82 -10.97 1.54
CA VAL A 55 -2.06 -9.73 1.34
C VAL A 55 -0.88 -9.94 0.38
N ALA A 56 -0.23 -11.11 0.42
CA ALA A 56 0.88 -11.43 -0.47
C ALA A 56 0.45 -11.45 -1.96
N GLY A 57 -0.72 -12.02 -2.29
CA GLY A 57 -1.24 -12.00 -3.65
C GLY A 57 -1.56 -10.59 -4.15
N ILE A 58 -2.11 -9.74 -3.28
CA ILE A 58 -2.35 -8.33 -3.61
C ILE A 58 -1.03 -7.60 -3.87
N ARG A 59 -0.01 -7.81 -3.02
CA ARG A 59 1.33 -7.22 -3.17
C ARG A 59 2.00 -7.58 -4.48
N GLU A 60 1.95 -8.86 -4.85
CA GLU A 60 2.51 -9.35 -6.10
C GLU A 60 1.83 -8.68 -7.31
N SER A 61 0.51 -8.50 -7.26
CA SER A 61 -0.26 -7.85 -8.33
C SER A 61 0.11 -6.38 -8.58
N VAL A 62 0.72 -5.70 -7.60
CA VAL A 62 1.15 -4.29 -7.70
C VAL A 62 2.66 -4.09 -7.76
N GLY A 63 3.45 -5.13 -7.51
CA GLY A 63 4.91 -5.06 -7.48
C GLY A 63 5.45 -4.21 -6.33
N ILE A 64 4.74 -4.14 -5.21
CA ILE A 64 5.23 -3.45 -4.00
C ILE A 64 5.95 -4.49 -3.12
N PRO A 65 7.23 -4.27 -2.78
CA PRO A 65 7.99 -5.23 -2.00
C PRO A 65 7.43 -5.42 -0.59
N ALA A 66 7.74 -6.59 -0.03
CA ALA A 66 7.42 -6.89 1.34
C ALA A 66 8.38 -6.27 2.34
N ILE A 67 7.87 -5.34 3.15
CA ILE A 67 8.42 -4.93 4.44
C ILE A 67 7.37 -5.13 5.52
#